data_AF-A0A7V9TEA2-F1
#
_entry.id   AF-A0A7V9TEA2-F1
#
_cell.length_a   1.000
_cell.length_b   1.000
_cell.length_c   1.000
_cell.angle_alpha   90.00
_cell.angle_beta   90.00
_cell.angle_gamma   90.00
#
_symmetry.space_group_name_H-M   'P 1'
#
loop_
_entity.id
_entity.type
_entity.pdbx_description
1 polymer ?
#
loop_
_entity_poly.entity_id
_entity_poly.type
_entity_poly.pdbx_seq_one_letter_code
_entity_poly.pdbx_strand_id
1 'polypeptide(L)'
;MSAADSLPLMWRQLSPDVRADLQQKLTGLYERSGDAEAFDALEHDKQQSLLIFVRRLNHLQLWGVVRRVENVYGTGGVGMNFIAWPFISTALSGRRDFTRLFAKHRGSLNGFRERRRECVALHFLHEDDRREYRWSVHFDLHNPLSSPSSAWRHLLYENLRSINPDWRIISHKISTV
;
A
#
# COMPACT_ATOMS: atom_id res chain seq x y z
N MET A 1 -16.11 23.11 -5.82
CA MET A 1 -14.89 22.28 -5.92
C MET A 1 -14.14 22.77 -7.14
N SER A 2 -12.92 23.29 -6.96
CA SER A 2 -12.16 23.86 -8.08
C SER A 2 -11.47 22.74 -8.86
N ALA A 3 -11.40 22.87 -10.19
CA ALA A 3 -10.75 21.90 -11.08
C ALA A 3 -9.25 21.70 -10.82
N ALA A 4 -8.64 22.48 -9.91
CA ALA A 4 -7.21 22.48 -9.62
C ALA A 4 -6.70 21.28 -8.80
N ASP A 5 -7.55 20.55 -8.07
CA ASP A 5 -7.12 19.43 -7.20
C ASP A 5 -6.99 18.08 -7.94
N SER A 6 -6.93 18.11 -9.28
CA SER A 6 -7.10 16.93 -10.15
C SER A 6 -5.91 16.63 -11.06
N LEU A 7 -4.89 17.49 -11.08
CA LEU A 7 -3.81 17.35 -12.05
C LEU A 7 -2.71 16.40 -11.54
N PRO A 8 -2.23 15.47 -12.37
CA PRO A 8 -1.06 14.66 -12.03
C PRO A 8 0.14 15.53 -11.65
N LEU A 9 0.86 15.10 -10.64
CA LEU A 9 2.14 15.66 -10.25
C LEU A 9 3.21 15.24 -11.24
N MET A 10 4.15 16.13 -11.51
CA MET A 10 5.39 15.82 -12.20
C MET A 10 6.48 15.47 -11.17
N TRP A 11 7.40 14.59 -11.53
CA TRP A 11 8.52 14.11 -10.73
C TRP A 11 9.34 15.27 -10.16
N ARG A 12 9.56 16.31 -10.98
CA ARG A 12 10.27 17.54 -10.58
C ARG A 12 9.59 18.33 -9.47
N GLN A 13 8.29 18.11 -9.24
CA GLN A 13 7.50 18.76 -8.19
C GLN A 13 7.57 17.98 -6.86
N LEU A 14 8.11 16.76 -6.87
CA LEU A 14 8.35 15.99 -5.65
C LEU A 14 9.53 16.58 -4.86
N SER A 15 9.44 16.51 -3.54
CA SER A 15 10.56 16.90 -2.68
C SER A 15 11.80 16.03 -2.97
N PRO A 16 13.02 16.53 -2.70
CA PRO A 16 14.23 15.73 -2.82
C PRO A 16 14.14 14.39 -2.06
N ASP A 17 13.59 14.41 -0.85
CA ASP A 17 13.44 13.21 0.00
C ASP A 17 12.53 12.16 -0.65
N VAL A 18 11.37 12.58 -1.17
CA VAL A 18 10.45 11.65 -1.85
C VAL A 18 11.07 11.09 -3.12
N ARG A 19 11.82 11.89 -3.88
CA ARG A 19 12.56 11.39 -5.05
C ARG A 19 13.62 10.38 -4.65
N ALA A 20 14.35 10.64 -3.56
CA ALA A 20 15.33 9.70 -3.02
C ALA A 20 14.68 8.39 -2.56
N ASP A 21 13.51 8.46 -1.90
CA ASP A 21 12.73 7.29 -1.51
C ASP A 21 12.28 6.44 -2.70
N LEU A 22 11.90 7.08 -3.82
CA LEU A 22 11.41 6.41 -5.03
C LEU A 22 12.53 5.95 -5.97
N GLN A 23 13.75 6.44 -5.77
CA GLN A 23 14.90 6.17 -6.63
C GLN A 23 15.13 4.65 -6.80
N GLN A 24 15.25 4.22 -8.05
CA GLN A 24 15.42 2.83 -8.50
C GLN A 24 14.27 1.87 -8.14
N LYS A 25 13.16 2.35 -7.56
CA LYS A 25 12.02 1.50 -7.18
C LYS A 25 10.91 1.48 -8.22
N LEU A 26 10.85 2.48 -9.10
CA LEU A 26 9.81 2.60 -10.13
C LEU A 26 10.30 2.23 -11.52
N THR A 27 11.62 2.14 -11.75
CA THR A 27 12.18 1.61 -13.00
C THR A 27 11.59 0.24 -13.37
N GLY A 28 11.04 0.14 -14.57
CA GLY A 28 10.35 -1.05 -15.09
C GLY A 28 8.86 -1.12 -14.76
N LEU A 29 8.33 -0.22 -13.92
CA LEU A 29 6.88 -0.10 -13.69
C LEU A 29 6.20 0.27 -15.01
N TYR A 30 5.28 -0.58 -15.47
CA TYR A 30 4.60 -0.43 -16.77
C TYR A 30 5.55 -0.16 -17.95
N GLU A 31 6.69 -0.89 -17.97
CA GLU A 31 7.68 -0.86 -19.06
C GLU A 31 8.44 0.47 -19.21
N ARG A 32 8.39 1.34 -18.17
CA ARG A 32 9.09 2.62 -18.17
C ARG A 32 10.56 2.49 -17.78
N SER A 33 11.40 3.32 -18.38
CA SER A 33 12.86 3.18 -18.34
C SER A 33 13.52 3.80 -17.11
N GLY A 34 12.84 4.72 -16.43
CA GLY A 34 13.35 5.38 -15.23
C GLY A 34 12.25 5.86 -14.29
N ASP A 35 12.62 6.19 -13.05
CA ASP A 35 11.64 6.49 -12.00
C ASP A 35 10.79 7.74 -12.28
N ALA A 36 11.41 8.78 -12.88
CA ALA A 36 10.71 10.00 -13.25
C ALA A 36 9.65 9.74 -14.32
N GLU A 37 10.02 9.03 -15.40
CA GLU A 37 9.11 8.65 -16.48
C GLU A 37 7.97 7.78 -15.96
N ALA A 38 8.29 6.81 -15.09
CA ALA A 38 7.31 5.94 -14.45
C ALA A 38 6.31 6.73 -13.61
N PHE A 39 6.79 7.65 -12.78
CA PHE A 39 5.94 8.47 -11.92
C PHE A 39 5.05 9.44 -12.71
N ASP A 40 5.63 10.13 -13.70
CA ASP A 40 4.92 11.12 -14.53
C ASP A 40 3.82 10.49 -15.37
N ALA A 41 3.98 9.21 -15.74
CA ALA A 41 2.99 8.46 -16.50
C ALA A 41 1.84 7.90 -15.64
N LEU A 42 1.94 7.95 -14.30
CA LEU A 42 0.85 7.49 -13.43
C LEU A 42 -0.33 8.47 -13.47
N GLU A 43 -1.53 7.90 -13.48
CA GLU A 43 -2.75 8.66 -13.20
C GLU A 43 -2.67 9.28 -11.80
N HIS A 44 -3.30 10.45 -11.64
CA HIS A 44 -3.21 11.22 -10.41
C HIS A 44 -3.55 10.41 -9.15
N ASP A 45 -4.58 9.56 -9.20
CA ASP A 45 -4.98 8.73 -8.06
C ASP A 45 -3.94 7.65 -7.71
N LYS A 46 -3.27 7.05 -8.71
CA LYS A 46 -2.15 6.13 -8.48
C LYS A 46 -0.94 6.86 -7.91
N GLN A 47 -0.65 8.08 -8.35
CA GLN A 47 0.39 8.90 -7.73
C GLN A 47 0.10 9.14 -6.25
N GLN A 48 -1.12 9.55 -5.91
CA GLN A 48 -1.51 9.78 -4.51
C GLN A 48 -1.44 8.49 -3.69
N SER A 49 -1.92 7.37 -4.23
CA SER A 49 -1.81 6.05 -3.59
C SER A 49 -0.36 5.68 -3.30
N LEU A 50 0.53 5.79 -4.28
CA LEU A 50 1.96 5.52 -4.12
C LEU A 50 2.58 6.40 -3.03
N LEU A 51 2.32 7.72 -3.06
CA LEU A 51 2.87 8.65 -2.08
C LEU A 51 2.36 8.37 -0.66
N ILE A 52 1.10 7.92 -0.51
CA ILE A 52 0.57 7.47 0.77
C ILE A 52 1.36 6.25 1.28
N PHE A 53 1.66 5.27 0.42
CA PHE A 53 2.47 4.11 0.80
C PHE A 53 3.91 4.49 1.15
N VAL A 54 4.57 5.32 0.34
CA VAL A 54 5.93 5.81 0.64
C VAL A 54 5.96 6.42 2.03
N ARG A 55 5.07 7.39 2.30
CA ARG A 55 4.98 8.06 3.61
C ARG A 55 4.69 7.08 4.73
N ARG A 56 3.67 6.22 4.57
CA ARG A 56 3.23 5.31 5.64
C ARG A 56 4.29 4.25 5.96
N LEU A 57 4.90 3.68 4.93
CA LEU A 57 5.92 2.67 5.09
C LEU A 57 7.24 3.27 5.60
N ASN A 58 7.60 4.49 5.22
CA ASN A 58 8.74 5.18 5.82
C ASN A 58 8.53 5.47 7.30
N HIS A 59 7.35 5.96 7.69
CA HIS A 59 7.00 6.16 9.09
C HIS A 59 7.12 4.85 9.91
N LEU A 60 6.79 3.72 9.29
CA LEU A 60 6.94 2.40 9.92
C LEU A 60 8.33 1.79 9.72
N GLN A 61 9.27 2.46 9.04
CA GLN A 61 10.58 1.91 8.67
C GLN A 61 10.50 0.60 7.85
N LEU A 62 9.46 0.47 7.04
CA LEU A 62 9.19 -0.68 6.18
C LEU A 62 9.44 -0.38 4.70
N TRP A 63 9.60 0.88 4.27
CA TRP A 63 9.84 1.18 2.85
C TRP A 63 11.12 0.54 2.31
N GLY A 64 12.12 0.32 3.17
CA GLY A 64 13.36 -0.39 2.85
C GLY A 64 13.16 -1.84 2.42
N VAL A 65 12.03 -2.49 2.77
CA VAL A 65 11.74 -3.87 2.33
C VAL A 65 11.27 -3.93 0.88
N VAL A 66 10.78 -2.81 0.33
CA VAL A 66 10.31 -2.70 -1.06
C VAL A 66 11.52 -2.58 -1.96
N ARG A 67 11.78 -3.59 -2.80
CA ARG A 67 12.89 -3.55 -3.77
C ARG A 67 12.46 -2.85 -5.05
N ARG A 68 11.28 -3.18 -5.58
CA ARG A 68 10.74 -2.60 -6.82
C ARG A 68 9.23 -2.66 -6.82
N VAL A 69 8.56 -1.59 -7.22
CA VAL A 69 7.10 -1.54 -7.41
C VAL A 69 6.76 -2.17 -8.76
N GLU A 70 5.81 -3.10 -8.78
CA GLU A 70 5.34 -3.76 -10.01
C GLU A 70 3.96 -3.26 -10.47
N ASN A 71 3.14 -2.76 -9.54
CA ASN A 71 1.83 -2.21 -9.86
C ASN A 71 1.37 -1.24 -8.75
N VAL A 72 0.62 -0.21 -9.11
CA VAL A 72 -0.03 0.70 -8.15
C VAL A 72 -1.52 0.76 -8.46
N TYR A 73 -2.34 0.60 -7.43
CA TYR A 73 -3.79 0.71 -7.51
C TYR A 73 -4.25 2.07 -6.97
N GLY A 74 -5.25 2.67 -7.59
CA GLY A 74 -5.77 4.00 -7.27
C GLY A 74 -7.20 3.97 -6.73
N THR A 75 -8.10 4.70 -7.39
CA THR A 75 -9.52 4.81 -7.04
C THR A 75 -10.18 3.44 -7.04
N GLY A 76 -10.96 3.14 -6.00
CA GLY A 76 -11.61 1.83 -5.88
C GLY A 76 -10.67 0.70 -5.42
N GLY A 77 -9.54 1.04 -4.78
CA GLY A 77 -8.70 0.09 -4.06
C GLY A 77 -7.26 0.58 -3.95
N VAL A 78 -6.90 1.23 -2.84
CA VAL A 78 -5.55 1.75 -2.63
C VAL A 78 -4.61 0.63 -2.19
N GLY A 79 -3.67 0.30 -3.06
CA GLY A 79 -2.68 -0.76 -2.85
C GLY A 79 -1.49 -0.63 -3.79
N MET A 80 -0.51 -1.50 -3.60
CA MET A 80 0.55 -1.73 -4.57
C MET A 80 1.04 -3.18 -4.54
N ASN A 81 1.49 -3.67 -5.70
CA ASN A 81 2.27 -4.91 -5.79
C ASN A 81 3.74 -4.53 -5.93
N PHE A 82 4.60 -5.31 -5.31
CA PHE A 82 6.03 -5.05 -5.31
C PHE A 82 6.84 -6.33 -5.16
N ILE A 83 8.05 -6.30 -5.69
CA ILE A 83 9.11 -7.22 -5.32
C ILE A 83 9.70 -6.74 -4.01
N ALA A 84 9.73 -7.61 -3.01
CA ALA A 84 10.35 -7.36 -1.73
C ALA A 84 11.79 -7.88 -1.69
N TRP A 85 12.56 -7.39 -0.73
CA TRP A 85 13.78 -8.09 -0.31
C TRP A 85 13.45 -9.37 0.47
N PRO A 86 14.33 -10.39 0.45
CA PRO A 86 14.08 -11.68 1.10
C PRO A 86 13.72 -11.61 2.59
N PHE A 87 14.21 -10.57 3.28
CA PHE A 87 14.04 -10.41 4.72
C PHE A 87 12.69 -9.83 5.14
N ILE A 88 11.77 -9.50 4.22
CA ILE A 88 10.46 -8.91 4.56
C ILE A 88 9.67 -9.73 5.59
N SER A 89 9.67 -11.05 5.47
CA SER A 89 8.95 -11.92 6.40
C SER A 89 9.51 -11.80 7.81
N THR A 90 10.84 -11.73 7.95
CA THR A 90 11.52 -11.51 9.24
C THR A 90 11.24 -10.11 9.76
N ALA A 91 11.33 -9.09 8.91
CA ALA A 91 11.05 -7.70 9.25
C ALA A 91 9.62 -7.52 9.77
N LEU A 92 8.62 -8.17 9.18
CA LEU A 92 7.23 -8.09 9.64
C LEU A 92 6.97 -8.95 10.89
N SER A 93 7.57 -10.14 10.98
CA SER A 93 7.36 -11.05 12.13
C SER A 93 7.98 -10.55 13.41
N GLY A 94 9.11 -9.84 13.32
CA GLY A 94 9.82 -9.29 14.48
C GLY A 94 9.09 -8.11 15.14
N ARG A 95 8.03 -7.58 14.53
CA ARG A 95 7.36 -6.39 15.02
C ARG A 95 6.09 -6.69 15.79
N ARG A 96 5.90 -5.96 16.89
CA ARG A 96 4.73 -6.12 17.78
C ARG A 96 3.44 -5.52 17.21
N ASP A 97 3.57 -4.57 16.27
CA ASP A 97 2.47 -3.88 15.60
C ASP A 97 1.89 -4.67 14.41
N PHE A 98 2.47 -5.82 14.04
CA PHE A 98 1.96 -6.71 12.99
C PHE A 98 1.58 -8.11 13.53
N THR A 99 0.70 -8.80 12.81
CA THR A 99 0.26 -10.16 13.12
C THR A 99 -0.01 -10.98 11.88
N ARG A 100 0.24 -12.29 11.94
CA ARG A 100 -0.17 -13.24 10.90
C ARG A 100 -1.61 -13.75 11.09
N LEU A 101 -2.17 -13.59 12.30
CA LEU A 101 -3.51 -14.05 12.62
C LEU A 101 -4.53 -13.38 11.69
N PHE A 102 -5.37 -14.18 11.02
CA PHE A 102 -6.38 -13.73 10.08
C PHE A 102 -5.86 -12.84 8.93
N ALA A 103 -4.55 -12.89 8.65
CA ALA A 103 -3.94 -12.11 7.58
C ALA A 103 -3.82 -12.88 6.26
N LYS A 104 -4.36 -14.10 6.17
CA LYS A 104 -4.31 -14.93 4.96
C LYS A 104 -5.60 -14.80 4.17
N HIS A 105 -5.49 -14.40 2.91
CA HIS A 105 -6.59 -14.45 1.93
C HIS A 105 -6.55 -15.74 1.11
N ARG A 106 -7.69 -16.13 0.55
CA ARG A 106 -7.80 -17.28 -0.37
C ARG A 106 -6.90 -17.01 -1.60
N GLY A 107 -5.88 -17.86 -1.81
CA GLY A 107 -4.91 -17.70 -2.91
C GLY A 107 -3.60 -17.00 -2.53
N SER A 108 -3.43 -16.56 -1.27
CA SER A 108 -2.14 -16.08 -0.76
C SER A 108 -1.40 -17.17 0.01
N LEU A 109 -0.05 -17.16 -0.04
CA LEU A 109 0.78 -18.10 0.72
C LEU A 109 0.76 -17.77 2.20
N ASN A 110 0.94 -16.49 2.54
CA ASN A 110 0.91 -15.96 3.89
C ASN A 110 0.59 -14.45 3.85
N GLY A 111 0.45 -13.82 5.02
CA GLY A 111 0.27 -12.38 5.11
C GLY A 111 0.51 -11.84 6.52
N PHE A 112 0.56 -10.51 6.61
CA PHE A 112 0.68 -9.77 7.86
C PHE A 112 -0.30 -8.60 7.88
N ARG A 113 -0.94 -8.37 9.01
CA ARG A 113 -1.85 -7.25 9.22
C ARG A 113 -1.40 -6.40 10.40
N GLU A 114 -1.58 -5.10 10.28
CA GLU A 114 -1.35 -4.15 11.37
C GLU A 114 -2.38 -4.37 12.50
N ARG A 115 -1.93 -4.45 13.76
CA ARG A 115 -2.77 -4.78 14.93
C ARG A 115 -3.51 -3.58 15.51
N ARG A 116 -2.85 -2.42 15.59
CA ARG A 116 -3.24 -1.32 16.48
C ARG A 116 -4.11 -0.24 15.85
N ARG A 117 -4.39 -0.32 14.55
CA ARG A 117 -5.30 0.61 13.88
C ARG A 117 -6.66 -0.03 13.70
N GLU A 118 -7.71 0.67 14.14
CA GLU A 118 -9.11 0.29 13.91
C GLU A 118 -9.52 0.47 12.45
N CYS A 119 -8.91 1.46 11.77
CA CYS A 119 -9.15 1.75 10.36
C CYS A 119 -7.86 2.09 9.61
N VAL A 120 -7.87 1.83 8.30
CA VAL A 120 -6.72 2.05 7.40
C VAL A 120 -5.50 1.29 7.91
N ALA A 121 -5.72 0.03 8.28
CA ALA A 121 -4.68 -0.88 8.72
C ALA A 121 -3.94 -1.44 7.51
N LEU A 122 -2.61 -1.50 7.55
CA LEU A 122 -1.85 -2.15 6.49
C LEU A 122 -2.07 -3.66 6.50
N HIS A 123 -2.26 -4.21 5.30
CA HIS A 123 -2.32 -5.65 5.07
C HIS A 123 -1.34 -6.02 3.96
N PHE A 124 -0.33 -6.81 4.32
CA PHE A 124 0.64 -7.42 3.42
C PHE A 124 0.22 -8.84 3.08
N LEU A 125 0.33 -9.21 1.82
CA LEU A 125 0.07 -10.55 1.31
C LEU A 125 1.25 -11.03 0.47
N HIS A 126 1.69 -12.25 0.73
CA HIS A 126 2.65 -12.94 -0.12
C HIS A 126 1.89 -13.67 -1.21
N GLU A 127 2.13 -13.27 -2.46
CA GLU A 127 1.46 -13.83 -3.64
C GLU A 127 2.10 -15.19 -4.00
N ASP A 128 1.26 -16.17 -4.30
CA ASP A 128 1.72 -17.50 -4.74
C ASP A 128 2.15 -17.45 -6.21
N ASP A 129 3.35 -16.95 -6.45
CA ASP A 129 4.05 -17.09 -7.71
C ASP A 129 5.37 -17.81 -7.41
N ARG A 130 5.74 -18.75 -8.27
CA ARG A 130 7.04 -19.45 -8.26
C ARG A 130 8.22 -18.49 -8.51
N ARG A 131 7.97 -17.18 -8.53
CA ARG A 131 8.89 -16.06 -8.66
C ARG A 131 9.09 -15.44 -7.28
N GLU A 132 10.33 -15.47 -6.84
CA GLU A 132 10.76 -15.05 -5.52
C GLU A 132 10.27 -13.64 -5.11
N TYR A 133 9.58 -13.58 -3.97
CA TYR A 133 9.28 -12.38 -3.18
C TYR A 133 8.32 -11.35 -3.81
N ARG A 134 7.26 -11.81 -4.47
CA ARG A 134 6.12 -10.95 -4.85
C ARG A 134 5.16 -10.74 -3.70
N TRP A 135 4.91 -9.48 -3.38
CA TRP A 135 4.01 -9.07 -2.30
C TRP A 135 3.02 -8.03 -2.80
N SER A 136 1.81 -8.09 -2.27
CA SER A 136 0.86 -7.00 -2.32
C SER A 136 0.72 -6.36 -0.95
N VAL A 137 0.51 -5.05 -0.93
CA VAL A 137 0.12 -4.31 0.27
C VAL A 137 -1.05 -3.40 -0.06
N HIS A 138 -2.04 -3.38 0.81
CA HIS A 138 -3.20 -2.50 0.71
C HIS A 138 -3.62 -2.01 2.11
N PHE A 139 -4.55 -1.05 2.13
CA PHE A 139 -5.17 -0.60 3.35
C PHE A 139 -6.55 -1.23 3.54
N ASP A 140 -6.76 -1.86 4.68
CA ASP A 140 -8.08 -2.27 5.12
C ASP A 140 -8.79 -1.12 5.82
N LEU A 141 -9.99 -0.79 5.36
CA LEU A 141 -10.81 0.24 6.00
C LEU A 141 -11.21 -0.14 7.43
N HIS A 142 -11.39 -1.42 7.70
CA HIS A 142 -11.80 -1.96 9.00
C HIS A 142 -10.92 -3.13 9.39
N ASN A 143 -10.28 -3.04 10.55
CA ASN A 143 -9.46 -4.12 11.11
C ASN A 143 -10.32 -5.02 12.00
N PRO A 144 -10.63 -6.28 11.64
CA PRO A 144 -11.45 -7.21 12.40
C PRO A 144 -10.79 -7.60 13.72
N LEU A 145 -9.50 -7.36 13.88
CA LEU A 145 -8.76 -7.69 15.11
C LEU A 145 -8.79 -6.56 16.12
N SER A 146 -9.31 -5.38 15.74
CA SER A 146 -9.38 -4.23 16.64
C SER A 146 -10.60 -4.26 17.54
N SER A 147 -11.73 -4.80 17.08
CA SER A 147 -12.95 -4.96 17.89
C SER A 147 -14.00 -5.87 17.23
N PRO A 148 -14.95 -6.44 17.99
CA PRO A 148 -16.06 -7.24 17.44
C PRO A 148 -16.93 -6.48 16.43
N SER A 149 -17.13 -5.17 16.64
CA SER A 149 -17.88 -4.32 15.71
C SER A 149 -17.11 -4.07 14.41
N SER A 150 -15.78 -3.94 14.48
CA SER A 150 -14.92 -3.83 13.30
C SER A 150 -14.83 -5.15 12.53
N ALA A 151 -14.87 -6.29 13.21
CA ALA A 151 -14.95 -7.62 12.57
C ALA A 151 -16.24 -7.81 11.79
N TRP A 152 -17.37 -7.38 12.37
CA TRP A 152 -18.66 -7.42 11.68
C TRP A 152 -18.70 -6.48 10.47
N ARG A 153 -18.12 -5.28 10.59
CA ARG A 153 -17.97 -4.36 9.44
C ARG A 153 -17.04 -4.94 8.38
N HIS A 154 -15.91 -5.52 8.73
CA HIS A 154 -15.02 -6.17 7.77
C HIS A 154 -15.75 -7.27 6.97
N LEU A 155 -16.53 -8.13 7.65
CA LEU A 155 -17.35 -9.16 7.00
C LEU A 155 -18.47 -8.58 6.12
N LEU A 156 -19.12 -7.50 6.56
CA LEU A 156 -20.14 -6.83 5.74
C LEU A 156 -19.54 -6.21 4.48
N TYR A 157 -18.40 -5.53 4.59
CA TYR A 157 -17.73 -4.90 3.46
C TYR A 157 -17.03 -5.92 2.53
N GLU A 158 -16.59 -7.08 3.03
CA GLU A 158 -16.13 -8.18 2.17
C GLU A 158 -17.28 -8.85 1.39
N ASN A 159 -18.47 -8.99 2.00
CA ASN A 159 -19.67 -9.52 1.31
C ASN A 159 -20.30 -8.49 0.35
N LEU A 160 -20.20 -7.19 0.65
CA LEU A 160 -20.52 -6.09 -0.26
C LEU A 160 -19.27 -5.70 -1.05
N ARG A 161 -18.88 -6.52 -2.02
CA ARG A 161 -17.75 -6.43 -2.96
C ARG A 161 -17.45 -5.08 -3.67
N SER A 162 -17.99 -3.93 -3.26
CA SER A 162 -18.07 -2.74 -4.12
C SER A 162 -17.75 -1.40 -3.45
N ILE A 163 -17.27 -1.36 -2.19
CA ILE A 163 -16.83 -0.09 -1.57
C ILE A 163 -15.38 -0.24 -1.09
N ASN A 164 -14.45 -0.10 -2.03
CA ASN A 164 -13.04 0.05 -1.73
C ASN A 164 -12.74 1.54 -1.48
N PRO A 165 -12.13 1.91 -0.35
CA PRO A 165 -11.94 3.31 0.02
C PRO A 165 -10.99 4.03 -0.94
N ASP A 166 -11.43 5.20 -1.40
CA ASP A 166 -10.62 6.13 -2.20
C ASP A 166 -9.41 6.66 -1.39
N TRP A 167 -8.32 7.01 -2.08
CA TRP A 167 -7.10 7.55 -1.50
C TRP A 167 -7.35 8.81 -0.68
N ARG A 168 -8.39 9.59 -1.01
CA ARG A 168 -8.83 10.76 -0.23
C ARG A 168 -9.26 10.37 1.19
N ILE A 169 -10.05 9.30 1.32
CA ILE A 169 -10.54 8.79 2.61
C ILE A 169 -9.36 8.27 3.43
N ILE A 170 -8.45 7.53 2.79
CA ILE A 170 -7.24 6.98 3.41
C ILE A 170 -6.31 8.11 3.87
N SER A 171 -6.02 9.09 3.01
CA SER A 171 -5.13 10.21 3.31
C SER A 171 -5.64 11.05 4.48
N HIS A 172 -6.95 11.34 4.51
CA HIS A 172 -7.58 12.02 5.63
C HIS A 172 -7.37 11.25 6.94
N LYS A 173 -7.76 9.96 6.97
CA LYS A 173 -7.67 9.10 8.17
C LYS A 173 -6.23 8.81 8.62
N ILE A 174 -5.26 8.80 7.70
CA ILE A 174 -3.84 8.67 8.07
C ILE A 174 -3.33 9.94 8.74
N SER A 175 -3.79 11.12 8.31
CA SER A 175 -3.29 12.42 8.81
C SER A 175 -3.93 12.84 10.14
N THR A 176 -5.01 12.19 10.58
CA THR A 176 -5.71 12.49 11.85
C THR A 176 -5.23 11.64 13.04
N VAL A 177 -4.20 10.82 12.87
CA VAL A 177 -3.66 9.89 13.88
C VAL A 177 -2.16 10.06 13.97
#